data_AF-A0A9P3BWJ1-F1
#
_entry.id   AF-A0A9P3BWJ1-F1
#
_cell.length_a   1.000
_cell.length_b   1.000
_cell.length_c   1.000
_cell.angle_alpha   90.00
_cell.angle_beta   90.00
_cell.angle_gamma   90.00
#
_symmetry.space_group_name_H-M   'P 1'
#
loop_
_entity.id
_entity.type
_entity.pdbx_description
1 polymer ?
#
loop_
_entity_poly.entity_id
_entity_poly.type
_entity_poly.pdbx_seq_one_letter_code
_entity_poly.pdbx_strand_id
1 'polypeptide(L)'
;MVALNSTVETQESALFTGAILTTTKSKSGTYHVRQNKQSSSLNLFGRPPKNEWASFNTTIGTINVTGTINHLSFDTVMEVSIAGLCVGAFTGNPQFSFKVDVDLECANGELQLTAVGDDIWLKVDMDLVQVGKDKKAERVKLSESVCVKSLPQELCEPWMPMR
;
A
#
# COMPACT_ATOMS: atom_id res chain seq x y z
N MET A 1 20.60 41.66 -39.67
CA MET A 1 19.66 41.39 -38.56
C MET A 1 19.22 39.94 -38.75
N VAL A 2 19.77 39.02 -37.96
CA VAL A 2 19.58 37.56 -38.12
C VAL A 2 18.56 37.12 -37.07
N ALA A 3 17.42 36.59 -37.50
CA ALA A 3 16.40 36.03 -36.61
C ALA A 3 16.68 34.54 -36.41
N LEU A 4 17.08 34.17 -35.19
CA LEU A 4 17.18 32.79 -34.72
C LEU A 4 15.78 32.32 -34.32
N ASN A 5 15.15 31.48 -35.15
CA ASN A 5 13.98 30.70 -34.73
C ASN A 5 14.48 29.45 -34.00
N SER A 6 14.62 29.54 -32.67
CA SER A 6 14.75 28.36 -31.82
C SER A 6 13.36 27.76 -31.62
N THR A 7 13.03 26.71 -32.38
CA THR A 7 11.93 25.81 -32.03
C THR A 7 12.33 25.04 -30.78
N VAL A 8 11.82 25.48 -29.64
CA VAL A 8 11.91 24.75 -28.37
C VAL A 8 11.00 23.53 -28.52
N GLU A 9 11.59 22.37 -28.76
CA GLU A 9 10.88 21.08 -28.62
C GLU A 9 10.43 20.98 -27.17
N THR A 10 9.13 21.19 -26.96
CA THR A 10 8.52 21.02 -25.65
C THR A 10 8.43 19.52 -25.45
N GLN A 11 9.30 18.98 -24.61
CA GLN A 11 9.27 17.58 -24.22
C GLN A 11 7.95 17.33 -23.49
N GLU A 12 6.94 16.83 -24.22
CA GLU A 12 5.70 16.36 -23.61
C GLU A 12 6.04 15.16 -22.73
N SER A 13 6.04 15.39 -21.42
CA SER A 13 5.97 14.32 -20.44
C SER A 13 4.62 13.63 -20.59
N ALA A 14 4.54 12.69 -21.53
CA ALA A 14 3.40 11.80 -21.67
C ALA A 14 3.38 10.87 -20.44
N LEU A 15 2.68 11.30 -19.39
CA LEU A 15 2.27 10.45 -18.29
C LEU A 15 1.27 9.43 -18.85
N PHE A 16 1.77 8.30 -19.35
CA PHE A 16 0.97 7.13 -19.62
C PHE A 16 0.52 6.52 -18.28
N THR A 17 -0.53 7.09 -17.67
CA THR A 17 -1.27 6.42 -16.60
C THR A 17 -2.59 5.90 -17.20
N GLY A 18 -2.56 4.66 -17.68
CA GLY A 18 -3.66 4.01 -18.40
C GLY A 18 -4.56 3.12 -17.53
N ALA A 19 -4.28 3.03 -16.22
CA ALA A 19 -4.97 2.12 -15.31
C ALA A 19 -5.79 2.90 -14.28
N ILE A 20 -7.08 2.59 -14.18
CA ILE A 20 -7.91 3.04 -13.05
C ILE A 20 -8.19 1.84 -12.20
N LEU A 21 -8.06 2.04 -10.89
CA LEU A 21 -8.27 1.00 -9.92
C LEU A 21 -9.58 1.23 -9.23
N THR A 22 -10.44 0.22 -9.28
CA THR A 22 -11.70 0.21 -8.55
C THR A 22 -11.48 -0.60 -7.28
N THR A 23 -11.56 0.10 -6.16
CA THR A 23 -11.51 -0.51 -4.83
C THR A 23 -12.93 -0.70 -4.34
N THR A 24 -13.30 -1.95 -4.08
CA THR A 24 -14.58 -2.32 -3.48
C THR A 24 -14.36 -2.84 -2.07
N LYS A 25 -15.01 -2.23 -1.09
CA LYS A 25 -15.03 -2.73 0.29
C LYS A 25 -16.13 -3.79 0.40
N SER A 26 -15.76 -5.05 0.60
CA SER A 26 -16.72 -6.15 0.69
C SER A 26 -17.23 -6.35 2.13
N LYS A 27 -16.33 -6.28 3.11
CA LYS A 27 -16.61 -6.40 4.55
C LYS A 27 -15.77 -5.39 5.33
N SER A 28 -15.98 -5.29 6.65
CA SER A 28 -15.12 -4.45 7.49
C SER A 28 -13.66 -4.89 7.35
N GLY A 29 -12.81 -4.02 6.79
CA GLY A 29 -11.39 -4.28 6.57
C GLY A 29 -11.03 -5.24 5.42
N THR A 30 -11.99 -5.71 4.61
CA THR A 30 -11.69 -6.47 3.37
C THR A 30 -11.95 -5.63 2.14
N TYR A 31 -10.93 -5.53 1.28
CA TYR A 31 -10.93 -4.75 0.06
C TYR A 31 -10.58 -5.61 -1.14
N HIS A 32 -11.29 -5.41 -2.25
CA HIS A 32 -10.93 -5.97 -3.55
C HIS A 32 -10.58 -4.83 -4.50
N VAL A 33 -9.40 -4.90 -5.10
CA VAL A 33 -8.92 -3.92 -6.08
C VAL A 33 -8.87 -4.56 -7.44
N ARG A 34 -9.53 -3.92 -8.41
CA ARG A 34 -9.54 -4.39 -9.79
C ARG A 34 -9.16 -3.27 -10.74
N GLN A 35 -8.39 -3.59 -11.77
CA GLN A 35 -8.09 -2.67 -12.86
C GLN A 35 -9.27 -2.54 -13.85
N ASN A 36 -9.71 -1.31 -14.12
CA ASN A 36 -10.78 -0.94 -15.06
C ASN A 36 -10.26 0.02 -16.15
N LYS A 37 -10.95 0.08 -17.29
CA LYS A 37 -10.62 0.90 -18.48
C LYS A 37 -11.46 2.20 -18.52
N GLN A 38 -10.82 3.37 -18.24
CA GLN A 38 -11.38 4.76 -18.14
C GLN A 38 -12.56 4.96 -17.13
N SER A 39 -12.78 6.04 -16.35
CA SER A 39 -12.21 7.39 -16.15
C SER A 39 -12.33 7.85 -14.67
N SER A 40 -11.40 8.70 -14.22
CA SER A 40 -11.38 9.56 -12.99
C SER A 40 -10.83 9.00 -11.65
N SER A 41 -10.12 9.89 -10.94
CA SER A 41 -9.25 9.66 -9.77
C SER A 41 -9.95 9.83 -8.43
N LEU A 42 -9.55 9.03 -7.44
CA LEU A 42 -9.99 9.12 -6.04
C LEU A 42 -8.89 9.74 -5.17
N ASN A 43 -9.08 10.99 -4.78
CA ASN A 43 -8.33 11.64 -3.69
C ASN A 43 -9.02 11.27 -2.37
N LEU A 44 -8.34 10.54 -1.49
CA LEU A 44 -9.01 9.93 -0.32
C LEU A 44 -8.54 10.40 1.06
N PHE A 45 -7.55 11.27 1.21
CA PHE A 45 -7.11 11.67 2.55
C PHE A 45 -6.85 13.17 2.69
N GLY A 46 -7.64 13.80 3.57
CA GLY A 46 -7.67 15.24 3.79
C GLY A 46 -7.16 15.69 5.16
N ARG A 47 -6.54 14.84 5.98
CA ARG A 47 -5.96 15.27 7.27
C ARG A 47 -4.74 14.46 7.70
N PRO A 48 -3.70 15.12 8.25
CA PRO A 48 -2.56 14.44 8.86
C PRO A 48 -2.94 13.86 10.24
N PRO A 49 -2.46 12.65 10.56
CA PRO A 49 -2.70 12.06 11.87
C PRO A 49 -1.89 12.75 12.99
N LYS A 50 -2.50 12.88 14.17
CA LYS A 50 -1.91 13.45 15.40
C LYS A 50 -1.10 12.38 16.18
N ASN A 51 -0.41 12.78 17.27
CA ASN A 51 0.51 11.99 18.12
C ASN A 51 0.09 10.55 18.54
N GLU A 52 -1.17 10.15 18.37
CA GLU A 52 -1.69 8.81 18.69
C GLU A 52 -1.52 7.79 17.55
N TRP A 53 -0.85 8.19 16.46
CA TRP A 53 -0.70 7.38 15.26
C TRP A 53 0.77 7.07 14.98
N ALA A 54 1.12 5.78 14.92
CA ALA A 54 2.42 5.31 14.46
C ALA A 54 2.44 5.14 12.95
N SER A 55 3.42 5.74 12.29
CA SER A 55 3.68 5.47 10.87
C SER A 55 4.53 4.21 10.67
N PHE A 56 4.27 3.52 9.57
CA PHE A 56 5.10 2.44 9.05
C PHE A 56 5.33 2.60 7.54
N ASN A 57 6.46 2.09 7.09
CA ASN A 57 6.85 2.05 5.68
C ASN A 57 7.65 0.76 5.48
N THR A 58 7.23 -0.06 4.52
CA THR A 58 7.93 -1.28 4.13
C THR A 58 7.90 -1.45 2.63
N THR A 59 8.96 -2.03 2.08
CA THR A 59 9.05 -2.35 0.66
C THR A 59 9.43 -3.81 0.53
N ILE A 60 8.63 -4.56 -0.22
CA ILE A 60 8.81 -5.99 -0.48
C ILE A 60 8.80 -6.18 -2.00
N GLY A 61 9.98 -6.41 -2.57
CA GLY A 61 10.15 -6.47 -4.02
C GLY A 61 9.73 -5.16 -4.71
N THR A 62 8.74 -5.22 -5.60
CA THR A 62 8.18 -4.06 -6.30
C THR A 62 6.98 -3.44 -5.59
N ILE A 63 6.60 -3.97 -4.43
CA ILE A 63 5.45 -3.51 -3.63
C ILE A 63 5.96 -2.58 -2.54
N ASN A 64 5.46 -1.36 -2.51
CA ASN A 64 5.68 -0.39 -1.45
C ASN A 64 4.40 -0.22 -0.65
N VAL A 65 4.50 -0.37 0.68
CA VAL A 65 3.37 -0.23 1.59
C VAL A 65 3.73 0.79 2.66
N THR A 66 2.98 1.88 2.69
CA THR A 66 3.09 2.94 3.69
C THR A 66 1.80 3.01 4.48
N GLY A 67 1.86 3.49 5.71
CA GLY A 67 0.63 3.62 6.48
C GLY A 67 0.82 4.24 7.84
N THR A 68 -0.31 4.42 8.51
CA THR A 68 -0.38 4.91 9.88
C THR A 68 -1.39 4.07 10.65
N ILE A 69 -1.06 3.73 11.90
CA ILE A 69 -1.93 2.97 12.80
C ILE A 69 -2.12 3.70 14.12
N ASN A 70 -3.37 3.76 14.59
CA ASN A 70 -3.69 4.25 15.92
C ASN A 70 -3.25 3.23 16.99
N HIS A 71 -2.48 3.69 17.98
CA HIS A 71 -1.94 2.84 19.05
C HIS A 71 -3.00 2.20 19.96
N LEU A 72 -4.18 2.81 20.07
CA LEU A 72 -5.24 2.39 21.00
C LEU A 72 -6.31 1.57 20.29
N SER A 73 -6.80 2.05 19.14
CA SER A 73 -7.89 1.39 18.43
C SER A 73 -7.42 0.37 17.39
N PHE A 74 -6.12 0.35 17.05
CA PHE A 74 -5.57 -0.38 15.90
C PHE A 74 -6.17 0.06 14.54
N ASP A 75 -6.91 1.17 14.50
CA ASP A 75 -7.39 1.70 13.22
C ASP A 75 -6.20 2.10 12.37
N THR A 76 -6.10 1.46 11.21
CA THR A 76 -4.97 1.58 10.32
C THR A 76 -5.41 2.16 8.99
N VAL A 77 -4.65 3.12 8.49
CA VAL A 77 -4.70 3.56 7.10
C VAL A 77 -3.44 3.05 6.42
N MET A 78 -3.60 2.23 5.39
CA MET A 78 -2.52 1.62 4.62
C MET A 78 -2.63 2.04 3.16
N GLU A 79 -1.60 2.67 2.63
CA GLU A 79 -1.42 2.98 1.23
C GLU A 79 -0.51 1.94 0.58
N VAL A 80 -0.93 1.44 -0.59
CA VAL A 80 -0.21 0.41 -1.34
C VAL A 80 0.14 0.95 -2.71
N SER A 81 1.38 0.76 -3.13
CA SER A 81 1.86 1.04 -4.48
C SER A 81 2.60 -0.18 -5.03
N ILE A 82 2.31 -0.58 -6.27
CA ILE A 82 2.92 -1.74 -6.91
C ILE A 82 3.60 -1.30 -8.20
N ALA A 83 4.91 -1.51 -8.32
CA ALA A 83 5.73 -1.11 -9.46
C ALA A 83 5.53 0.38 -9.86
N GLY A 84 5.38 1.25 -8.86
CA GLY A 84 5.13 2.69 -9.05
C GLY A 84 3.67 3.06 -9.33
N LEU A 85 2.77 2.08 -9.45
CA LEU A 85 1.34 2.29 -9.64
C LEU A 85 0.66 2.35 -8.26
N CYS A 86 0.14 3.53 -7.91
CA CYS A 86 -0.60 3.71 -6.65
C CYS A 86 -1.89 2.89 -6.71
N VAL A 87 -1.97 1.86 -5.86
CA VAL A 87 -3.13 0.96 -5.78
C VAL A 87 -4.30 1.65 -5.08
N GLY A 88 -3.96 2.43 -4.05
CA GLY A 88 -4.89 3.22 -3.25
C GLY A 88 -4.54 3.14 -1.77
N ALA A 89 -5.36 3.81 -0.97
CA ALA A 89 -5.26 3.79 0.47
C ALA A 89 -6.52 3.19 1.10
N PHE A 90 -6.30 2.27 2.03
CA PHE A 90 -7.28 1.38 2.63
C PHE A 90 -7.34 1.61 4.12
N THR A 91 -8.54 1.55 4.70
CA THR A 91 -8.71 1.71 6.14
C THR A 91 -9.19 0.41 6.77
N GLY A 92 -8.55 -0.07 7.81
CA GLY A 92 -8.89 -1.37 8.38
C GLY A 92 -8.36 -1.51 9.80
N ASN A 93 -8.79 -2.57 10.46
CA ASN A 93 -8.30 -2.91 11.77
C ASN A 93 -7.63 -4.30 11.70
N PRO A 94 -6.29 -4.37 11.83
CA PRO A 94 -5.52 -5.60 11.69
C PRO A 94 -5.78 -6.61 12.82
N GLN A 95 -6.47 -6.23 13.89
CA GLN A 95 -6.88 -7.14 14.96
C GLN A 95 -8.08 -8.01 14.57
N PHE A 96 -8.98 -7.49 13.73
CA PHE A 96 -10.21 -8.21 13.35
C PHE A 96 -10.11 -8.82 11.96
N SER A 97 -9.67 -8.03 10.98
CA SER A 97 -9.36 -8.47 9.62
C SER A 97 -8.95 -7.26 8.80
N PHE A 98 -7.72 -7.23 8.28
CA PHE A 98 -7.32 -6.26 7.27
C PHE A 98 -6.68 -6.98 6.09
N LYS A 99 -7.47 -7.15 5.02
CA LYS A 99 -7.07 -7.84 3.80
C LYS A 99 -7.36 -6.98 2.57
N VAL A 100 -6.40 -6.95 1.64
CA VAL A 100 -6.53 -6.31 0.33
C VAL A 100 -6.22 -7.36 -0.73
N ASP A 101 -7.25 -7.79 -1.44
CA ASP A 101 -7.11 -8.63 -2.62
C ASP A 101 -6.87 -7.74 -3.83
N VAL A 102 -5.84 -8.05 -4.60
CA VAL A 102 -5.38 -7.27 -5.75
C VAL A 102 -5.48 -8.14 -6.99
N ASP A 103 -6.25 -7.69 -7.97
CA ASP A 103 -6.39 -8.33 -9.28
C ASP A 103 -6.03 -7.32 -10.38
N LEU A 104 -4.73 -7.20 -10.64
CA LEU A 104 -4.14 -6.38 -11.69
C LEU A 104 -3.43 -7.28 -12.70
N GLU A 105 -3.32 -6.81 -13.95
CA GLU A 105 -2.60 -7.56 -14.98
C GLU A 105 -1.12 -7.77 -14.64
N CYS A 106 -0.53 -6.82 -13.90
CA CYS A 106 0.86 -6.85 -13.46
C CYS A 106 1.07 -7.44 -12.06
N ALA A 107 0.00 -7.65 -11.29
CA ALA A 107 0.06 -8.15 -9.91
C ALA A 107 -1.26 -8.78 -9.50
N ASN A 108 -1.24 -10.06 -9.15
CA ASN A 108 -2.43 -10.77 -8.67
C ASN A 108 -2.12 -11.48 -7.34
N GLY A 109 -2.93 -11.24 -6.31
CA GLY A 109 -2.82 -11.93 -5.03
C GLY A 109 -3.39 -11.12 -3.87
N GLU A 110 -2.83 -11.27 -2.68
CA GLU A 110 -3.34 -10.69 -1.44
C GLU A 110 -2.25 -10.01 -0.58
N LEU A 111 -2.65 -8.90 0.03
CA LEU A 111 -1.94 -8.28 1.16
C LEU A 111 -2.79 -8.46 2.41
N GLN A 112 -2.17 -8.87 3.50
CA GLN A 112 -2.86 -9.01 4.78
C GLN A 112 -2.04 -8.34 5.88
N LEU A 113 -2.69 -7.44 6.62
CA LEU A 113 -2.14 -6.85 7.82
C LEU A 113 -2.76 -7.55 9.03
N THR A 114 -1.92 -8.11 9.89
CA THR A 114 -2.35 -8.86 11.09
C THR A 114 -1.63 -8.33 12.32
N ALA A 115 -2.37 -8.04 13.38
CA ALA A 115 -1.80 -7.74 14.69
C ALA A 115 -1.64 -9.05 15.48
N VAL A 116 -0.42 -9.34 15.94
CA VAL A 116 -0.07 -10.51 16.77
C VAL A 116 0.62 -10.00 18.02
N GLY A 117 -0.14 -9.90 19.11
CA GLY A 117 0.33 -9.23 20.33
C GLY A 117 0.58 -7.75 20.07
N ASP A 118 1.79 -7.29 20.35
CA ASP A 118 2.22 -5.91 20.11
C ASP A 118 2.78 -5.71 18.69
N ASP A 119 3.00 -6.78 17.93
CA ASP A 119 3.61 -6.72 16.60
C ASP A 119 2.58 -6.71 15.48
N ILE A 120 2.83 -5.90 14.47
CA ILE A 120 2.03 -5.82 13.25
C ILE A 120 2.82 -6.43 12.12
N TRP A 121 2.22 -7.45 11.53
CA TRP A 121 2.78 -8.21 10.44
C TRP A 121 2.06 -7.88 9.14
N LEU A 122 2.84 -7.58 8.10
CA LEU A 122 2.37 -7.54 6.73
C LEU A 122 2.76 -8.85 6.07
N LYS A 123 1.75 -9.63 5.69
CA LYS A 123 1.90 -10.79 4.83
C LYS A 123 1.54 -10.40 3.40
N VAL A 124 2.42 -10.75 2.47
CA VAL A 124 2.27 -10.56 1.04
C VAL A 124 2.29 -11.93 0.41
N ASP A 125 1.26 -12.28 -0.36
CA ASP A 125 1.24 -13.46 -1.24
C ASP A 125 0.71 -13.03 -2.60
N MET A 126 1.63 -12.72 -3.53
CA MET A 126 1.32 -12.15 -4.84
C MET A 126 2.16 -12.73 -5.96
N ASP A 127 1.52 -12.93 -7.10
CA ASP A 127 2.16 -13.18 -8.38
C ASP A 127 2.39 -11.85 -9.11
N LEU A 128 3.66 -11.49 -9.30
CA LEU A 128 4.08 -10.24 -9.92
C LEU A 128 4.64 -10.49 -11.32
N VAL A 129 4.33 -9.60 -12.26
CA VAL A 129 4.96 -9.59 -13.59
C VAL A 129 6.22 -8.73 -13.52
N GLN A 130 7.39 -9.34 -13.71
CA GLN A 130 8.67 -8.66 -13.77
C GLN A 130 9.26 -8.78 -15.18
N VAL A 131 9.97 -7.74 -15.62
CA VAL A 131 10.71 -7.78 -16.89
C VAL A 131 12.10 -8.33 -16.60
N GLY A 132 12.37 -9.55 -17.05
CA GLY A 132 13.67 -10.20 -16.92
C GLY A 132 14.76 -9.50 -17.75
N LYS A 133 16.03 -9.88 -17.52
CA LYS A 133 17.19 -9.33 -18.23
C LYS A 133 17.09 -9.44 -19.75
N ASP A 134 16.35 -10.45 -20.23
CA ASP A 134 16.11 -10.71 -21.65
C ASP A 134 14.94 -9.88 -22.23
N LYS A 135 14.45 -8.87 -21.51
CA LYS A 135 13.28 -8.06 -21.84
C LYS A 135 11.98 -8.86 -22.02
N LYS A 136 11.94 -10.08 -21.49
CA LYS A 136 10.73 -10.91 -21.44
C LYS A 136 10.00 -10.69 -20.11
N ALA A 137 8.68 -10.60 -20.18
CA ALA A 137 7.84 -10.55 -19.00
C ALA A 137 7.72 -11.96 -18.40
N GLU A 138 8.12 -12.11 -17.15
CA GLU A 138 8.02 -13.35 -16.37
C GLU A 138 7.15 -13.12 -15.14
N ARG A 139 6.35 -14.13 -14.79
CA ARG A 139 5.56 -14.12 -13.55
C ARG A 139 6.40 -14.71 -12.43
N VAL A 140 6.64 -13.93 -11.40
CA VAL A 140 7.39 -14.29 -10.20
C VAL A 140 6.44 -14.31 -9.02
N LYS A 141 6.40 -15.43 -8.30
CA LYS A 141 5.64 -15.54 -7.06
C LYS A 141 6.44 -14.94 -5.91
N LEU A 142 5.84 -13.99 -5.20
CA LEU A 142 6.38 -13.34 -4.01
C LEU A 142 5.48 -13.66 -2.82
N SER A 143 6.01 -14.45 -1.89
CA SER A 143 5.33 -14.80 -0.64
C SER A 143 6.25 -14.47 0.53
N GLU A 144 6.00 -13.36 1.22
CA GLU A 144 6.85 -12.88 2.31
C GLU A 144 6.00 -12.33 3.46
N SER A 145 6.52 -12.42 4.68
CA SER A 145 5.87 -11.90 5.89
C SER A 145 6.87 -11.09 6.68
N VAL A 146 6.56 -9.81 6.90
CA VAL A 146 7.47 -8.83 7.53
C VAL A 146 6.77 -8.14 8.68
N CYS A 147 7.46 -8.00 9.83
CA CYS A 147 6.99 -7.15 10.92
C CYS A 147 7.19 -5.69 10.50
N VAL A 148 6.08 -4.97 10.31
CA VAL A 148 6.10 -3.56 9.86
C VAL A 148 6.20 -2.59 11.01
N LYS A 149 5.71 -2.99 12.20
CA LYS A 149 5.75 -2.16 13.40
C LYS A 149 5.50 -2.97 14.66
N SER A 150 6.24 -2.65 15.72
CA SER A 150 5.91 -3.05 17.08
C SER A 150 5.27 -1.87 17.81
N LEU A 151 4.10 -2.09 18.40
CA LEU A 151 3.35 -1.17 19.23
C LEU A 151 3.34 -1.73 20.67
N PRO A 152 4.46 -1.64 21.41
CA PRO A 152 4.46 -2.10 22.79
C PRO A 152 3.37 -1.36 23.57
N GLN A 153 2.46 -2.10 24.21
CA GLN A 153 1.56 -1.48 25.18
C GLN A 153 2.43 -0.85 26.26
N GLU A 154 2.16 0.40 26.64
CA GLU A 154 2.83 1.01 27.78
C GLU A 154 2.66 0.06 28.97
N LEU A 155 3.80 -0.43 29.46
CA LEU A 155 3.89 -1.32 30.61
C LEU A 155 3.01 -0.76 31.73
N CYS A 156 2.21 -1.63 32.35
CA CYS A 156 1.41 -1.31 33.53
C CYS A 156 2.20 -0.37 34.45
N GLU A 157 1.58 0.76 34.81
CA GLU A 157 2.26 1.76 35.63
C GLU A 157 2.88 1.09 36.87
N PRO A 158 4.10 1.50 37.28
CA PRO A 158 4.96 0.76 38.21
C PRO A 158 4.35 0.48 39.61
N TRP A 159 3.17 1.02 39.90
CA TRP A 159 2.42 0.79 41.13
C TRP A 159 1.46 -0.42 41.07
N MET A 160 1.31 -1.08 39.91
CA MET A 160 0.47 -2.28 39.82
C MET A 160 1.22 -3.51 40.38
N PRO A 161 0.75 -4.12 41.48
CA PRO A 161 1.37 -5.32 42.02
C PRO A 161 1.09 -6.51 41.08
N MET A 162 2.16 -7.10 40.53
CA MET A 162 2.05 -8.37 39.81
C MET A 162 1.73 -9.50 40.80
N ARG A 163 0.66 -10.26 40.52
CA ARG A 163 0.27 -11.46 41.26
C ARG A 163 0.98 -12.69 40.74
#